data_AF-A0AAV2RW05-F1
#
_entry.id   AF-A0AAV2RW05-F1
#
_cell.length_a   1.000
_cell.length_b   1.000
_cell.length_c   1.000
_cell.angle_alpha   90.00
_cell.angle_beta   90.00
_cell.angle_gamma   90.00
#
_symmetry.space_group_name_H-M   'P 1'
#
loop_
_entity.id
_entity.type
_entity.pdbx_description
1 polymer ?
#
loop_
_entity_poly.entity_id
_entity_poly.type
_entity_poly.pdbx_seq_one_letter_code
_entity_poly.pdbx_strand_id
1 'polypeptide(L)'
;MSPNNERMRQNSKIPRSEVSNLKSEENKKKSSKSFRGDFLSISADSETRLDPGPVLPELLDLLLNPNLSIKLWDTIDWLKWLMAAGKTPDEFFNIVRRYDNATTCGLVWTANFVAYRCRTCGISPCMSLCAQCFQEGNHEGHDFNMFRSQAGGACDCGNSAVMKETGFCHRHGSQAQLNKPEVPPDLLAIADAIMPRIFLRFIQHCREHSNDRIGDVLEAMEDSSLFLDLLQELSRLGAAMRTIMTKALTNPMVYRDLTENNSSEYMRQTVDAYNEALNSIPFGEVPPGYEDISTLNGPLVHKTFLDEIVFWTVKFEFPQKLVCLLLNMLPDTEYEDAFARAFVQHYSRISVMLVSSGDSETLSNRVVHVSVQLFSDQLAMTIQSYLRNPDMVGTDPLSGFTEIPCLYSENIDNRHTLRDWCDRLVFNNEPLALDL
;
A
#
# COMPACT_ATOMS: atom_id res chain seq x y z
N MET A 1 -14.31 -58.96 7.69
CA MET A 1 -13.77 -59.21 6.33
C MET A 1 -14.00 -57.96 5.50
N SER A 2 -12.93 -57.30 5.06
CA SER A 2 -12.95 -56.32 3.95
C SER A 2 -13.09 -57.08 2.62
N PRO A 3 -13.37 -56.46 1.44
CA PRO A 3 -12.61 -55.35 0.81
C PRO A 3 -13.54 -54.24 0.24
N ASN A 4 -13.11 -53.14 -0.41
CA ASN A 4 -11.79 -52.57 -0.72
C ASN A 4 -11.99 -51.05 -0.85
N ASN A 5 -11.13 -50.21 -0.25
CA ASN A 5 -11.22 -48.75 -0.42
C ASN A 5 -9.83 -48.13 -0.67
N GLU A 6 -9.17 -48.60 -1.73
CA GLU A 6 -7.89 -48.08 -2.23
C GLU A 6 -7.95 -47.90 -3.75
N ARG A 7 -8.48 -46.77 -4.24
CA ARG A 7 -8.29 -46.32 -5.63
C ARG A 7 -8.68 -44.86 -5.87
N MET A 8 -7.86 -43.92 -5.37
CA MET A 8 -7.64 -42.59 -5.99
C MET A 8 -6.47 -41.85 -5.30
N ARG A 9 -5.24 -42.36 -5.47
CA ARG A 9 -3.98 -41.66 -5.13
C ARG A 9 -2.88 -42.03 -6.13
N GLN A 10 -2.93 -41.42 -7.32
CA GLN A 10 -1.93 -41.39 -8.41
C GLN A 10 -2.61 -40.61 -9.56
N ASN A 11 -2.03 -39.67 -10.31
CA ASN A 11 -0.71 -39.03 -10.26
C ASN A 11 -0.77 -37.63 -10.90
N SER A 12 -0.30 -36.60 -10.18
CA SER A 12 0.29 -35.38 -10.77
C SER A 12 1.41 -34.86 -9.86
N LYS A 13 2.21 -35.78 -9.31
CA LYS A 13 3.41 -35.42 -8.57
C LYS A 13 4.47 -34.96 -9.55
N ILE A 14 4.73 -33.66 -9.60
CA ILE A 14 6.06 -33.15 -9.95
C ILE A 14 7.06 -33.90 -9.03
N PRO A 15 8.07 -34.60 -9.58
CA PRO A 15 9.00 -35.37 -8.76
C PRO A 15 9.70 -34.48 -7.73
N ARG A 16 9.78 -34.94 -6.47
CA ARG A 16 10.55 -34.26 -5.41
C ARG A 16 12.03 -34.01 -5.79
N SER A 17 12.55 -34.74 -6.77
CA SER A 17 13.88 -34.58 -7.36
C SER A 17 14.05 -33.32 -8.25
N GLU A 18 12.98 -32.81 -8.85
CA GLU A 18 13.06 -31.59 -9.68
C GLU A 18 13.11 -30.33 -8.80
N VAL A 19 12.30 -30.29 -7.74
CA VAL A 19 12.33 -29.21 -6.73
C VAL A 19 13.67 -29.16 -5.98
N SER A 20 14.38 -30.28 -5.81
CA SER A 20 15.73 -30.28 -5.20
C SER A 20 16.83 -29.73 -6.11
N ASN A 21 16.69 -29.83 -7.44
CA ASN A 21 17.67 -29.28 -8.39
C ASN A 21 17.62 -27.74 -8.50
N LEU A 22 16.54 -27.14 -8.01
CA LEU A 22 16.22 -25.72 -8.10
C LEU A 22 16.80 -24.85 -6.96
N LYS A 23 17.66 -25.43 -6.09
CA LYS A 23 18.13 -24.75 -4.86
C LYS A 23 19.45 -23.98 -4.97
N SER A 24 20.28 -24.20 -5.99
CA SER A 24 21.51 -23.41 -6.17
C SER A 24 21.20 -22.08 -6.86
N GLU A 25 21.84 -20.99 -6.40
CA GLU A 25 21.71 -19.67 -7.01
C GLU A 25 22.03 -19.70 -8.51
N GLU A 26 23.01 -20.52 -8.92
CA GLU A 26 23.39 -20.67 -10.32
C GLU A 26 22.26 -21.28 -11.17
N ASN A 27 21.50 -22.24 -10.61
CA ASN A 27 20.35 -22.82 -11.30
C ASN A 27 19.17 -21.83 -11.32
N LYS A 28 18.92 -21.10 -10.22
CA LYS A 28 17.91 -20.02 -10.20
C LYS A 28 18.23 -18.93 -11.24
N LYS A 29 19.49 -18.49 -11.31
CA LYS A 29 20.01 -17.50 -12.28
C LYS A 29 19.89 -18.00 -13.73
N LYS A 30 20.13 -19.29 -13.99
CA LYS A 30 19.92 -19.91 -15.31
C LYS A 30 18.43 -19.97 -15.68
N SER A 31 17.57 -20.43 -14.76
CA SER A 31 16.12 -20.51 -14.99
C SER A 31 15.49 -19.14 -15.24
N SER A 32 15.75 -18.14 -14.38
CA SER A 32 15.18 -16.79 -14.58
C SER A 32 15.76 -16.06 -15.79
N LYS A 33 16.98 -16.42 -16.24
CA LYS A 33 17.51 -15.96 -17.53
C LYS A 33 16.79 -16.60 -18.72
N SER A 34 16.40 -17.88 -18.63
CA SER A 34 15.58 -18.53 -19.67
C SER A 34 14.24 -17.84 -19.80
N PHE A 35 13.49 -17.71 -18.70
CA PHE A 35 12.18 -17.05 -18.69
C PHE A 35 12.22 -15.62 -19.23
N ARG A 36 13.30 -14.86 -18.97
CA ARG A 36 13.53 -13.56 -19.60
C ARG A 36 13.68 -13.66 -21.12
N GLY A 37 14.45 -14.62 -21.62
CA GLY A 37 14.64 -14.84 -23.05
C GLY A 37 13.33 -15.17 -23.74
N ASP A 38 12.56 -16.09 -23.15
CA ASP A 38 11.25 -16.52 -23.64
C ASP A 38 10.28 -15.32 -23.65
N PHE A 39 10.13 -14.62 -22.53
CA PHE A 39 9.28 -13.42 -22.40
C PHE A 39 9.63 -12.30 -23.40
N LEU A 40 10.92 -11.96 -23.55
CA LEU A 40 11.34 -10.90 -24.47
C LEU A 40 11.24 -11.31 -25.95
N SER A 41 11.42 -12.60 -26.28
CA SER A 41 11.20 -13.09 -27.64
C SER A 41 9.74 -12.98 -28.07
N ILE A 42 8.80 -13.23 -27.16
CA ILE A 42 7.37 -13.08 -27.39
C ILE A 42 6.96 -11.60 -27.47
N SER A 43 7.57 -10.74 -26.64
CA SER A 43 7.32 -9.30 -26.66
C SER A 43 7.78 -8.58 -27.94
N ALA A 44 8.69 -9.18 -28.73
CA ALA A 44 9.25 -8.56 -29.92
C ALA A 44 8.37 -8.71 -31.18
N ASP A 45 7.40 -9.63 -31.19
CA ASP A 45 6.75 -10.12 -32.40
C ASP A 45 5.29 -9.63 -32.62
N SER A 46 4.72 -8.75 -31.79
CA SER A 46 3.30 -8.35 -31.96
C SER A 46 2.88 -6.94 -31.55
N GLU A 47 2.28 -6.19 -32.49
CA GLU A 47 1.41 -5.02 -32.26
C GLU A 47 0.02 -5.39 -31.66
N THR A 48 -0.08 -6.53 -30.97
CA THR A 48 -1.34 -6.99 -30.35
C THR A 48 -1.09 -7.41 -28.90
N ARG A 49 -2.18 -7.49 -28.12
CA ARG A 49 -2.15 -7.53 -26.65
C ARG A 49 -1.20 -8.60 -26.08
N LEU A 50 -0.39 -8.14 -25.13
CA LEU A 50 0.58 -8.89 -24.32
C LEU A 50 0.00 -10.20 -23.77
N ASP A 51 0.55 -11.33 -24.20
CA ASP A 51 0.41 -12.62 -23.51
C ASP A 51 1.81 -13.14 -23.18
N PRO A 52 2.26 -13.10 -21.90
CA PRO A 52 3.53 -13.69 -21.52
C PRO A 52 3.40 -15.21 -21.63
N GLY A 53 4.14 -15.81 -22.57
CA GLY A 53 4.00 -17.22 -22.94
C GLY A 53 3.94 -18.19 -21.75
N PRO A 54 3.30 -19.37 -21.95
CA PRO A 54 2.56 -20.12 -20.93
C PRO A 54 3.32 -20.44 -19.63
N VAL A 55 4.64 -20.48 -19.69
CA VAL A 55 5.53 -20.85 -18.59
C VAL A 55 5.52 -19.85 -17.42
N LEU A 56 5.39 -18.54 -17.66
CA LEU A 56 5.36 -17.56 -16.56
C LEU A 56 4.02 -17.60 -15.79
N PRO A 57 2.85 -17.57 -16.44
CA PRO A 57 1.57 -17.78 -15.76
C PRO A 57 1.51 -19.09 -14.97
N GLU A 58 1.91 -20.22 -15.57
CA GLU A 58 1.94 -21.54 -14.90
C GLU A 58 2.83 -21.53 -13.64
N LEU A 59 4.01 -20.91 -13.71
CA LEU A 59 4.91 -20.82 -12.56
C LEU A 59 4.33 -19.92 -11.45
N LEU A 60 3.62 -18.84 -11.79
CA LEU A 60 2.94 -18.00 -10.82
C LEU A 60 1.74 -18.72 -10.19
N ASP A 61 1.00 -19.54 -10.94
CA ASP A 61 -0.07 -20.39 -10.40
C ASP A 61 0.44 -21.45 -9.42
N LEU A 62 1.70 -21.89 -9.57
CA LEU A 62 2.39 -22.78 -8.62
C LEU A 62 2.92 -22.02 -7.39
N LEU A 63 3.63 -20.90 -7.59
CA LEU A 63 4.29 -20.15 -6.50
C LEU A 63 3.30 -19.39 -5.60
N LEU A 64 2.27 -18.79 -6.21
CA LEU A 64 1.24 -17.98 -5.56
C LEU A 64 -0.07 -18.77 -5.39
N ASN A 65 0.03 -20.10 -5.35
CA ASN A 65 -1.13 -20.96 -5.11
C ASN A 65 -1.71 -20.69 -3.72
N PRO A 66 -3.02 -20.43 -3.57
CA PRO A 66 -3.60 -20.15 -2.26
C PRO A 66 -3.53 -21.32 -1.28
N ASN A 67 -3.49 -22.57 -1.76
CA ASN A 67 -3.33 -23.75 -0.91
C ASN A 67 -1.91 -23.86 -0.30
N LEU A 68 -0.97 -22.99 -0.71
CA LEU A 68 0.33 -22.85 -0.07
C LEU A 68 0.27 -21.72 0.97
N SER A 69 0.91 -21.98 2.11
CA SER A 69 1.01 -21.00 3.20
C SER A 69 1.79 -19.76 2.74
N ILE A 70 1.24 -18.57 3.00
CA ILE A 70 1.82 -17.30 2.56
C ILE A 70 3.21 -17.02 3.17
N LYS A 71 3.54 -17.67 4.31
CA LYS A 71 4.86 -17.57 4.99
C LYS A 71 5.99 -18.40 4.38
N LEU A 72 5.76 -19.06 3.24
CA LEU A 72 6.81 -19.82 2.58
C LEU A 72 7.88 -18.89 2.01
N TRP A 73 9.01 -18.77 2.73
CA TRP A 73 10.18 -18.02 2.29
C TRP A 73 10.66 -18.43 0.89
N ASP A 74 10.59 -19.72 0.53
CA ASP A 74 10.94 -20.21 -0.81
C ASP A 74 10.13 -19.51 -1.92
N THR A 75 8.85 -19.19 -1.69
CA THR A 75 8.02 -18.41 -2.63
C THR A 75 8.54 -16.98 -2.77
N ILE A 76 8.84 -16.31 -1.66
CA ILE A 76 9.35 -14.92 -1.64
C ILE A 76 10.69 -14.82 -2.37
N ASP A 77 11.61 -15.75 -2.11
CA ASP A 77 12.88 -15.80 -2.81
C ASP A 77 12.68 -16.06 -4.32
N TRP A 78 11.82 -17.00 -4.70
CA TRP A 78 11.50 -17.24 -6.12
C TRP A 78 10.93 -16.01 -6.84
N LEU A 79 10.03 -15.25 -6.22
CA LEU A 79 9.51 -14.00 -6.80
C LEU A 79 10.64 -12.99 -7.08
N LYS A 80 11.58 -12.83 -6.13
CA LYS A 80 12.77 -11.98 -6.32
C LYS A 80 13.66 -12.45 -7.48
N TRP A 81 13.92 -13.76 -7.57
CA TRP A 81 14.71 -14.35 -8.66
C TRP A 81 14.06 -14.22 -10.04
N LEU A 82 12.73 -14.29 -10.12
CA LEU A 82 11.99 -14.04 -11.35
C LEU A 82 12.09 -12.59 -11.79
N MET A 83 11.79 -11.62 -10.90
CA MET A 83 11.94 -10.18 -11.19
C MET A 83 13.37 -9.83 -11.62
N ALA A 84 14.39 -10.45 -11.01
CA ALA A 84 15.79 -10.23 -11.36
C ALA A 84 16.19 -10.75 -12.75
N ALA A 85 15.37 -11.60 -13.39
CA ALA A 85 15.44 -11.93 -14.81
C ALA A 85 16.86 -12.28 -15.31
N GLY A 86 17.49 -13.28 -14.68
CA GLY A 86 18.85 -13.73 -14.97
C GLY A 86 19.97 -13.01 -14.21
N LYS A 87 19.64 -12.09 -13.30
CA LYS A 87 20.54 -11.50 -12.30
C LYS A 87 20.24 -12.09 -10.92
N THR A 88 21.10 -11.82 -9.95
CA THR A 88 20.75 -11.96 -8.52
C THR A 88 19.78 -10.85 -8.12
N PRO A 89 18.95 -11.05 -7.07
CA PRO A 89 18.09 -10.00 -6.53
C PRO A 89 18.83 -8.70 -6.19
N ASP A 90 20.00 -8.80 -5.56
CA ASP A 90 20.81 -7.62 -5.19
C ASP A 90 21.36 -6.87 -6.41
N GLU A 91 21.84 -7.58 -7.43
CA GLU A 91 22.24 -6.95 -8.71
C GLU A 91 21.05 -6.21 -9.34
N PHE A 92 19.86 -6.80 -9.33
CA PHE A 92 18.63 -6.19 -9.86
C PHE A 92 18.21 -4.95 -9.06
N PHE A 93 18.09 -5.06 -7.74
CA PHE A 93 17.72 -3.94 -6.86
C PHE A 93 18.70 -2.77 -6.97
N ASN A 94 20.01 -3.05 -7.07
CA ASN A 94 21.03 -2.03 -7.27
C ASN A 94 21.08 -1.43 -8.68
N ILE A 95 20.43 -2.06 -9.67
CA ILE A 95 20.19 -1.45 -10.98
C ILE A 95 18.94 -0.56 -10.92
N VAL A 96 17.81 -1.03 -10.39
CA VAL A 96 16.55 -0.26 -10.30
C VAL A 96 16.76 1.05 -9.53
N ARG A 97 17.44 1.01 -8.38
CA ARG A 97 17.73 2.20 -7.56
C ARG A 97 18.50 3.31 -8.29
N ARG A 98 19.24 3.01 -9.38
CA ARG A 98 19.98 4.04 -10.16
C ARG A 98 19.05 4.96 -10.95
N TYR A 99 17.84 4.49 -11.24
CA TYR A 99 16.83 5.26 -11.97
C TYR A 99 15.95 6.11 -11.03
N ASP A 100 15.99 5.85 -9.72
CA ASP A 100 14.93 6.13 -8.73
C ASP A 100 13.54 6.49 -9.30
N ASN A 101 13.08 7.73 -9.47
CA ASN A 101 13.80 9.01 -9.61
C ASN A 101 13.60 10.03 -8.45
N ALA A 102 12.90 9.65 -7.38
CA ALA A 102 12.10 10.46 -6.45
C ALA A 102 12.66 11.82 -5.95
N THR A 103 11.75 12.79 -5.84
CA THR A 103 12.01 14.11 -5.22
C THR A 103 11.81 14.13 -3.71
N THR A 104 11.10 13.17 -3.12
CA THR A 104 10.87 13.05 -1.67
C THR A 104 11.36 11.71 -1.15
N CYS A 105 11.76 11.65 0.12
CA CYS A 105 12.23 10.40 0.74
C CYS A 105 11.08 9.46 1.08
N GLY A 106 10.10 9.94 1.86
CA GLY A 106 8.91 9.17 2.22
C GLY A 106 9.16 7.84 2.96
N LEU A 107 10.36 7.61 3.51
CA LEU A 107 10.63 6.41 4.30
C LEU A 107 9.73 6.43 5.55
N VAL A 108 8.80 5.48 5.63
CA VAL A 108 7.90 5.32 6.78
C VAL A 108 8.48 4.33 7.78
N TRP A 109 8.29 4.62 9.06
CA TRP A 109 8.77 3.80 10.17
C TRP A 109 7.72 3.61 11.27
N THR A 110 8.02 2.69 12.17
CA THR A 110 7.20 2.31 13.33
C THR A 110 7.77 2.87 14.63
N ALA A 111 7.17 2.50 15.77
CA ALA A 111 7.70 2.81 17.10
C ALA A 111 9.17 2.34 17.27
N ASN A 112 9.91 3.00 18.16
CA ASN A 112 11.32 2.82 18.48
C ASN A 112 12.35 3.14 17.38
N PHE A 113 11.91 3.48 16.16
CA PHE A 113 12.80 3.95 15.09
C PHE A 113 13.53 5.25 15.48
N VAL A 114 14.81 5.36 15.07
CA VAL A 114 15.66 6.53 15.37
C VAL A 114 15.51 7.56 14.25
N ALA A 115 14.92 8.70 14.59
CA ALA A 115 14.70 9.82 13.69
C ALA A 115 15.33 11.10 14.24
N TYR A 116 15.47 12.10 13.37
CA TYR A 116 16.11 13.38 13.66
C TYR A 116 15.14 14.52 13.40
N ARG A 117 15.06 15.50 14.31
CA ARG A 117 14.27 16.72 14.13
C ARG A 117 15.20 17.92 14.13
N CYS A 118 15.44 18.50 12.96
CA CYS A 118 16.26 19.71 12.78
C CYS A 118 15.36 20.95 12.84
N ARG A 119 15.35 21.66 13.98
CA ARG A 119 14.50 22.85 14.18
C ARG A 119 14.93 24.03 13.29
N THR A 120 16.21 24.08 12.90
CA THR A 120 16.72 25.08 11.94
C THR A 120 16.14 24.91 10.53
N CYS A 121 15.96 23.66 10.07
CA CYS A 121 15.48 23.33 8.73
C CYS A 121 13.95 23.14 8.65
N GLY A 122 13.31 22.75 9.75
CA GLY A 122 11.86 22.54 9.79
C GLY A 122 11.09 23.84 9.57
N ILE A 123 9.95 23.71 8.89
CA ILE A 123 8.87 24.70 8.85
C ILE A 123 7.81 24.27 9.88
N SER A 124 7.47 22.98 9.92
CA SER A 124 6.60 22.37 10.93
C SER A 124 7.38 21.85 12.14
N PRO A 125 6.87 21.99 13.39
CA PRO A 125 7.48 21.41 14.59
C PRO A 125 7.42 19.87 14.61
N CYS A 126 6.57 19.26 13.78
CA CYS A 126 6.46 17.81 13.67
C CYS A 126 7.54 17.19 12.79
N MET A 127 8.18 17.98 11.92
CA MET A 127 9.13 17.54 10.89
C MET A 127 10.19 16.56 11.42
N SER A 128 10.43 15.49 10.66
CA SER A 128 11.37 14.43 10.99
C SER A 128 12.10 13.84 9.79
N LEU A 129 13.36 13.48 10.02
CA LEU A 129 14.28 12.92 9.04
C LEU A 129 14.74 11.53 9.49
N CYS A 130 14.86 10.61 8.52
CA CYS A 130 15.57 9.36 8.75
C CYS A 130 17.09 9.63 8.89
N ALA A 131 17.79 8.70 9.53
CA ALA A 131 19.23 8.82 9.77
C ALA A 131 20.04 9.11 8.50
N GLN A 132 19.69 8.47 7.38
CA GLN A 132 20.41 8.66 6.12
C GLN A 132 20.20 10.07 5.55
N CYS A 133 18.96 10.58 5.50
CA CYS A 133 18.71 11.94 4.99
C CYS A 133 19.32 13.02 5.90
N PHE A 134 19.36 12.80 7.22
CA PHE A 134 20.04 13.70 8.15
C PHE A 134 21.57 13.68 7.99
N GLN A 135 22.18 12.53 7.69
CA GLN A 135 23.63 12.43 7.47
C GLN A 135 24.08 12.91 6.08
N GLU A 136 23.24 12.70 5.05
CA GLU A 136 23.52 13.10 3.66
C GLU A 136 23.00 14.52 3.32
N GLY A 137 22.41 15.21 4.29
CA GLY A 137 21.93 16.59 4.23
C GLY A 137 22.82 17.56 5.00
N ASN A 138 22.72 18.85 4.69
CA ASN A 138 23.54 19.88 5.31
C ASN A 138 22.98 20.30 6.68
N HIS A 139 23.28 19.53 7.73
CA HIS A 139 22.80 19.75 9.10
C HIS A 139 23.90 20.15 10.10
N GLU A 140 25.12 20.43 9.63
CA GLU A 140 26.24 20.82 10.51
C GLU A 140 25.96 22.18 11.18
N GLY A 141 26.18 22.26 12.49
CA GLY A 141 25.96 23.49 13.28
C GLY A 141 24.49 23.88 13.49
N HIS A 142 23.52 23.10 13.02
CA HIS A 142 22.10 23.35 13.21
C HIS A 142 21.60 22.93 14.61
N ASP A 143 20.48 23.50 15.05
CA ASP A 143 19.76 23.01 16.22
C ASP A 143 18.90 21.80 15.81
N PHE A 144 19.25 20.63 16.34
CA PHE A 144 18.52 19.39 16.13
C PHE A 144 18.44 18.54 17.40
N ASN A 145 17.49 17.60 17.40
CA ASN A 145 17.52 16.47 18.33
C ASN A 145 17.43 15.14 17.57
N MET A 146 17.95 14.09 18.19
CA MET A 146 17.73 12.71 17.80
C MET A 146 16.72 12.11 18.79
N PHE A 147 15.70 11.44 18.28
CA PHE A 147 14.62 10.87 19.10
C PHE A 147 14.25 9.46 18.64
N ARG A 148 13.60 8.69 19.53
CA ARG A 148 12.94 7.44 19.18
C ARG A 148 11.45 7.71 18.99
N SER A 149 10.91 7.43 17.81
CA SER A 149 9.47 7.60 17.58
C SER A 149 8.65 6.69 18.50
N GLN A 150 7.53 7.19 19.01
CA GLN A 150 6.60 6.41 19.83
C GLN A 150 5.46 5.79 19.01
N ALA A 151 5.00 6.47 17.96
CA ALA A 151 3.78 6.11 17.22
C ALA A 151 3.99 5.84 15.71
N GLY A 152 5.21 6.03 15.19
CA GLY A 152 5.51 5.93 13.74
C GLY A 152 5.98 7.25 13.13
N GLY A 153 5.77 7.45 11.83
CA GLY A 153 6.14 8.67 11.10
C GLY A 153 6.87 8.40 9.78
N ALA A 154 7.14 9.46 9.03
CA ALA A 154 7.76 9.41 7.72
C ALA A 154 8.91 10.43 7.57
N CYS A 155 9.81 10.18 6.63
CA CYS A 155 10.91 11.11 6.33
C CYS A 155 10.45 12.27 5.43
N ASP A 156 10.51 13.49 5.98
CA ASP A 156 10.10 14.73 5.32
C ASP A 156 11.13 15.30 4.31
N CYS A 157 12.24 14.59 4.07
CA CYS A 157 13.30 15.09 3.20
C CYS A 157 12.79 15.24 1.76
N GLY A 158 12.93 16.44 1.21
CA GLY A 158 12.43 16.79 -0.12
C GLY A 158 11.03 17.43 -0.14
N ASN A 159 10.29 17.41 0.99
CA ASN A 159 8.97 18.04 1.09
C ASN A 159 9.11 19.52 1.49
N SER A 160 8.96 20.42 0.51
CA SER A 160 9.09 21.87 0.69
C SER A 160 7.95 22.51 1.50
N ALA A 161 6.82 21.82 1.73
CA ALA A 161 5.74 22.32 2.57
C ALA A 161 6.09 22.28 4.07
N VAL A 162 6.96 21.36 4.49
CA VAL A 162 7.29 21.13 5.92
C VAL A 162 8.76 21.36 6.27
N MET A 163 9.63 21.54 5.27
CA MET A 163 11.08 21.68 5.46
C MET A 163 11.72 22.58 4.39
N LYS A 164 12.68 23.41 4.80
CA LYS A 164 13.47 24.28 3.90
C LYS A 164 14.39 23.45 3.01
N GLU A 165 14.47 23.82 1.73
CA GLU A 165 15.29 23.11 0.73
C GLU A 165 16.79 23.04 1.10
N THR A 166 17.30 24.01 1.87
CA THR A 166 18.71 24.04 2.32
C THR A 166 19.09 22.89 3.25
N GLY A 167 18.12 22.19 3.82
CA GLY A 167 18.36 20.97 4.60
C GLY A 167 18.08 19.66 3.83
N PHE A 168 17.69 19.70 2.56
CA PHE A 168 17.48 18.46 1.81
C PHE A 168 18.81 17.73 1.57
N CYS A 169 18.79 16.40 1.65
CA CYS A 169 19.93 15.60 1.23
C CYS A 169 20.07 15.60 -0.29
N HIS A 170 21.28 15.37 -0.80
CA HIS A 170 21.60 15.41 -2.24
C HIS A 170 20.79 14.43 -3.13
N ARG A 171 20.06 13.47 -2.56
CA ARG A 171 19.21 12.51 -3.28
C ARG A 171 17.75 12.95 -3.45
N HIS A 172 17.29 13.98 -2.74
CA HIS A 172 15.90 14.44 -2.73
C HIS A 172 15.82 15.96 -2.96
N GLY A 173 14.64 16.46 -3.33
CA GLY A 173 14.41 17.84 -3.77
C GLY A 173 14.42 18.01 -5.29
N SER A 174 14.28 19.26 -5.75
CA SER A 174 14.15 19.62 -7.17
C SER A 174 15.30 19.12 -8.07
N GLN A 175 16.51 19.05 -7.52
CA GLN A 175 17.71 18.60 -8.26
C GLN A 175 17.74 17.08 -8.49
N ALA A 176 16.95 16.29 -7.76
CA ALA A 176 16.99 14.82 -7.81
C ALA A 176 16.56 14.23 -9.16
N GLN A 177 15.85 15.00 -9.99
CA GLN A 177 15.39 14.61 -11.33
C GLN A 177 16.42 14.92 -12.44
N LEU A 178 17.40 15.78 -12.18
CA LEU A 178 18.32 16.26 -13.22
C LEU A 178 19.28 15.13 -13.68
N ASN A 179 19.40 14.98 -15.00
CA ASN A 179 20.27 14.00 -15.68
C ASN A 179 20.01 12.52 -15.33
N LYS A 180 18.84 12.17 -14.79
CA LYS A 180 18.50 10.75 -14.60
C LYS A 180 18.13 10.09 -15.94
N PRO A 181 18.67 8.90 -16.24
CA PRO A 181 18.33 8.17 -17.46
C PRO A 181 16.90 7.61 -17.37
N GLU A 182 16.25 7.45 -18.53
CA GLU A 182 14.98 6.70 -18.60
C GLU A 182 15.18 5.24 -18.23
N VAL A 183 14.15 4.65 -17.61
CA VAL A 183 14.12 3.23 -17.24
C VAL A 183 14.06 2.38 -18.51
N PRO A 184 14.98 1.43 -18.75
CA PRO A 184 14.90 0.53 -19.89
C PRO A 184 13.58 -0.28 -19.84
N PRO A 185 12.79 -0.36 -20.92
CA PRO A 185 11.47 -1.02 -20.92
C PRO A 185 11.50 -2.44 -20.32
N ASP A 186 12.49 -3.24 -20.73
CA ASP A 186 12.69 -4.62 -20.27
C ASP A 186 13.16 -4.77 -18.81
N LEU A 187 13.53 -3.68 -18.12
CA LEU A 187 14.07 -3.77 -16.76
C LEU A 187 12.99 -4.21 -15.77
N LEU A 188 11.77 -3.70 -15.92
CA LEU A 188 10.67 -3.91 -14.99
C LEU A 188 9.54 -4.78 -15.55
N ALA A 189 9.58 -5.19 -16.83
CA ALA A 189 8.48 -5.92 -17.47
C ALA A 189 8.09 -7.23 -16.75
N ILE A 190 9.04 -7.97 -16.16
CA ILE A 190 8.73 -9.15 -15.35
C ILE A 190 8.12 -8.77 -14.00
N ALA A 191 8.54 -7.65 -13.39
CA ALA A 191 7.92 -7.15 -12.17
C ALA A 191 6.47 -6.70 -12.43
N ASP A 192 6.22 -6.03 -13.57
CA ASP A 192 4.89 -5.61 -14.03
C ASP A 192 3.92 -6.78 -14.19
N ALA A 193 4.36 -7.88 -14.83
CA ALA A 193 3.56 -9.08 -14.99
C ALA A 193 3.29 -9.83 -13.65
N ILE A 194 4.22 -9.79 -12.71
CA ILE A 194 4.13 -10.50 -11.43
C ILE A 194 3.32 -9.72 -10.38
N MET A 195 3.39 -8.39 -10.40
CA MET A 195 2.87 -7.55 -9.31
C MET A 195 1.36 -7.73 -9.02
N PRO A 196 0.46 -7.79 -10.02
CA PRO A 196 -0.96 -8.03 -9.76
C PRO A 196 -1.24 -9.41 -9.14
N ARG A 197 -0.44 -10.42 -9.50
CA ARG A 197 -0.55 -11.77 -8.94
C ARG A 197 -0.12 -11.80 -7.47
N ILE A 198 0.88 -11.00 -7.10
CA ILE A 198 1.30 -10.80 -5.71
C ILE A 198 0.15 -10.18 -4.89
N PHE A 199 -0.42 -9.06 -5.34
CA PHE A 199 -1.55 -8.44 -4.63
C PHE A 199 -2.79 -9.35 -4.55
N LEU A 200 -3.08 -10.13 -5.60
CA LEU A 200 -4.13 -11.15 -5.59
C LEU A 200 -3.94 -12.18 -4.46
N ARG A 201 -2.73 -12.74 -4.30
CA ARG A 201 -2.48 -13.72 -3.23
C ARG A 201 -2.63 -13.11 -1.83
N PHE A 202 -2.24 -11.84 -1.67
CA PHE A 202 -2.42 -11.11 -0.42
C PHE A 202 -3.90 -10.87 -0.08
N ILE A 203 -4.72 -10.36 -1.01
CA ILE A 203 -6.15 -10.18 -0.73
C ILE A 203 -6.87 -11.52 -0.49
N GLN A 204 -6.48 -12.60 -1.19
CA GLN A 204 -6.96 -13.96 -0.92
C GLN A 204 -6.67 -14.39 0.52
N HIS A 205 -5.47 -14.11 1.03
CA HIS A 205 -5.11 -14.36 2.43
C HIS A 205 -5.98 -13.54 3.41
N CYS A 206 -6.27 -12.27 3.11
CA CYS A 206 -7.19 -11.48 3.92
C CYS A 206 -8.63 -12.04 3.90
N ARG A 207 -9.11 -12.49 2.73
CA ARG A 207 -10.43 -13.12 2.57
C ARG A 207 -10.55 -14.42 3.37
N GLU A 208 -9.49 -15.23 3.41
CA GLU A 208 -9.43 -16.48 4.18
C GLU A 208 -9.64 -16.28 5.70
N HIS A 209 -9.22 -15.12 6.23
CA HIS A 209 -9.28 -14.78 7.67
C HIS A 209 -10.33 -13.70 7.97
N SER A 210 -11.34 -13.53 7.10
CA SER A 210 -12.29 -12.40 7.18
C SER A 210 -13.28 -12.50 8.36
N ASN A 211 -13.54 -13.72 8.83
CA ASN A 211 -14.47 -14.04 9.91
C ASN A 211 -13.77 -14.44 11.22
N ASP A 212 -12.44 -14.34 11.25
CA ASP A 212 -11.62 -14.68 12.40
C ASP A 212 -11.72 -13.62 13.52
N ARG A 213 -11.33 -14.01 14.74
CA ARG A 213 -11.26 -13.06 15.86
C ARG A 213 -10.03 -12.18 15.70
N ILE A 214 -10.06 -10.98 16.27
CA ILE A 214 -8.95 -10.01 16.12
C ILE A 214 -7.58 -10.57 16.55
N GLY A 215 -7.53 -11.48 17.53
CA GLY A 215 -6.29 -12.17 17.91
C GLY A 215 -5.75 -13.11 16.84
N ASP A 216 -6.63 -13.88 16.20
CA ASP A 216 -6.30 -14.83 15.14
C ASP A 216 -5.93 -14.06 13.84
N VAL A 217 -6.61 -12.94 13.57
CA VAL A 217 -6.26 -11.98 12.49
C VAL A 217 -4.85 -11.41 12.67
N LEU A 218 -4.43 -11.09 13.90
CA LEU A 218 -3.06 -10.61 14.16
C LEU A 218 -2.01 -11.70 13.87
N GLU A 219 -2.29 -12.96 14.19
CA GLU A 219 -1.43 -14.09 13.81
C GLU A 219 -1.39 -14.27 12.28
N ALA A 220 -2.55 -14.19 11.60
CA ALA A 220 -2.63 -14.25 10.14
C ALA A 220 -1.85 -13.12 9.46
N MET A 221 -1.86 -11.91 10.02
CA MET A 221 -1.07 -10.78 9.51
C MET A 221 0.43 -10.99 9.72
N GLU A 222 0.86 -11.60 10.83
CA GLU A 222 2.27 -11.98 11.03
C GLU A 222 2.69 -13.16 10.13
N ASP A 223 1.80 -14.09 9.81
CA ASP A 223 2.04 -15.12 8.78
C ASP A 223 2.27 -14.49 7.39
N SER A 224 1.60 -13.37 7.09
CA SER A 224 1.82 -12.60 5.84
C SER A 224 3.08 -11.70 5.86
N SER A 225 3.82 -11.68 6.98
CA SER A 225 4.93 -10.74 7.23
C SER A 225 5.97 -10.68 6.11
N LEU A 226 6.48 -11.82 5.64
CA LEU A 226 7.50 -11.89 4.58
C LEU A 226 7.00 -11.34 3.24
N PHE A 227 5.69 -11.43 3.00
CA PHE A 227 5.03 -10.97 1.78
C PHE A 227 4.88 -9.44 1.80
N LEU A 228 4.49 -8.88 2.95
CA LEU A 228 4.48 -7.44 3.19
C LEU A 228 5.89 -6.84 3.19
N ASP A 229 6.87 -7.54 3.76
CA ASP A 229 8.28 -7.11 3.75
C ASP A 229 8.86 -7.07 2.32
N LEU A 230 8.52 -8.04 1.46
CA LEU A 230 8.84 -8.01 0.03
C LEU A 230 8.25 -6.77 -0.65
N LEU A 231 6.96 -6.51 -0.47
CA LEU A 231 6.29 -5.36 -1.09
C LEU A 231 6.89 -4.03 -0.61
N GLN A 232 7.21 -3.91 0.69
CA GLN A 232 7.91 -2.74 1.22
C GLN A 232 9.37 -2.62 0.76
N GLU A 233 10.06 -3.73 0.47
CA GLU A 233 11.41 -3.70 -0.10
C GLU A 233 11.38 -3.22 -1.56
N LEU A 234 10.37 -3.66 -2.33
CA LEU A 234 10.14 -3.22 -3.71
C LEU A 234 9.78 -1.73 -3.78
N SER A 235 8.88 -1.22 -2.93
CA SER A 235 8.55 0.22 -2.93
C SER A 235 9.73 1.13 -2.56
N ARG A 236 10.70 0.62 -1.80
CA ARG A 236 11.98 1.27 -1.46
C ARG A 236 13.05 1.19 -2.58
N LEU A 237 12.75 0.59 -3.73
CA LEU A 237 13.67 0.61 -4.89
C LEU A 237 13.64 1.92 -5.68
N GLY A 238 12.63 2.77 -5.43
CA GLY A 238 12.48 4.09 -6.06
C GLY A 238 11.16 4.25 -6.81
N ALA A 239 10.94 5.44 -7.36
CA ALA A 239 9.71 5.78 -8.09
C ALA A 239 9.37 4.77 -9.20
N ALA A 240 10.36 4.31 -9.97
CA ALA A 240 10.16 3.36 -11.07
C ALA A 240 9.48 2.06 -10.63
N MET A 241 9.83 1.51 -9.45
CA MET A 241 9.16 0.31 -8.92
C MET A 241 7.82 0.67 -8.28
N ARG A 242 7.70 1.84 -7.63
CA ARG A 242 6.40 2.31 -7.11
C ARG A 242 5.38 2.46 -8.22
N THR A 243 5.72 3.04 -9.36
CA THR A 243 4.79 3.14 -10.51
C THR A 243 4.30 1.77 -11.02
N ILE A 244 5.12 0.72 -10.95
CA ILE A 244 4.68 -0.66 -11.24
C ILE A 244 3.67 -1.15 -10.19
N MET A 245 3.96 -0.90 -8.91
CA MET A 245 3.05 -1.23 -7.82
C MET A 245 1.74 -0.44 -7.90
N THR A 246 1.78 0.86 -8.20
CA THR A 246 0.61 1.72 -8.44
C THR A 246 -0.24 1.15 -9.56
N LYS A 247 0.31 0.90 -10.75
CA LYS A 247 -0.41 0.30 -11.88
C LYS A 247 -1.10 -1.01 -11.51
N ALA A 248 -0.44 -1.87 -10.75
CA ALA A 248 -1.05 -3.12 -10.28
C ALA A 248 -2.16 -2.87 -9.26
N LEU A 249 -1.99 -1.91 -8.35
CA LEU A 249 -2.93 -1.58 -7.28
C LEU A 249 -4.19 -0.86 -7.77
N THR A 250 -4.06 0.06 -8.73
CA THR A 250 -5.12 1.00 -9.14
C THR A 250 -5.87 0.58 -10.42
N ASN A 251 -5.41 -0.43 -11.15
CA ASN A 251 -6.02 -0.83 -12.43
C ASN A 251 -7.31 -1.66 -12.24
N PRO A 252 -8.51 -1.14 -12.62
CA PRO A 252 -9.75 -1.84 -12.37
C PRO A 252 -9.98 -3.05 -13.27
N MET A 253 -9.43 -3.05 -14.48
CA MET A 253 -9.54 -4.20 -15.39
C MET A 253 -8.74 -5.38 -14.85
N VAL A 254 -7.51 -5.14 -14.38
CA VAL A 254 -6.66 -6.20 -13.84
C VAL A 254 -7.22 -6.78 -12.55
N TYR A 255 -7.73 -5.94 -11.64
CA TYR A 255 -8.43 -6.41 -10.44
C TYR A 255 -9.64 -7.29 -10.79
N ARG A 256 -10.55 -6.79 -11.64
CA ARG A 256 -11.74 -7.53 -12.09
C ARG A 256 -11.37 -8.85 -12.77
N ASP A 257 -10.44 -8.80 -13.72
CA ASP A 257 -10.11 -9.96 -14.54
C ASP A 257 -9.42 -11.07 -13.73
N LEU A 258 -8.73 -10.73 -12.64
CA LEU A 258 -8.12 -11.68 -11.70
C LEU A 258 -9.07 -12.18 -10.59
N THR A 259 -10.11 -11.42 -10.23
CA THR A 259 -11.00 -11.74 -9.10
C THR A 259 -12.35 -12.32 -9.52
N GLU A 260 -12.90 -11.94 -10.67
CA GLU A 260 -14.25 -12.32 -11.12
C GLU A 260 -14.25 -13.46 -12.16
N ASN A 261 -13.26 -13.52 -13.06
CA ASN A 261 -13.29 -14.44 -14.21
C ASN A 261 -12.89 -15.90 -13.90
N ASN A 262 -12.48 -16.22 -12.68
CA ASN A 262 -11.96 -17.55 -12.32
C ASN A 262 -13.03 -18.45 -11.66
N SER A 263 -13.41 -19.54 -12.33
CA SER A 263 -14.54 -20.39 -11.94
C SER A 263 -14.26 -21.42 -10.83
N SER A 264 -13.04 -21.47 -10.28
CA SER A 264 -12.66 -22.47 -9.28
C SER A 264 -13.50 -22.40 -8.00
N GLU A 265 -13.65 -23.53 -7.32
CA GLU A 265 -14.45 -23.63 -6.08
C GLU A 265 -13.86 -22.78 -4.95
N TYR A 266 -12.53 -22.78 -4.83
CA TYR A 266 -11.79 -21.92 -3.92
C TYR A 266 -12.10 -20.42 -4.16
N MET A 267 -12.05 -19.95 -5.42
CA MET A 267 -12.30 -18.54 -5.71
C MET A 267 -13.70 -18.12 -5.29
N ARG A 268 -14.72 -18.96 -5.56
CA ARG A 268 -16.09 -18.72 -5.08
C ARG A 268 -16.17 -18.60 -3.56
N GLN A 269 -15.56 -19.54 -2.83
CA GLN A 269 -15.54 -19.48 -1.36
C GLN A 269 -14.89 -18.19 -0.82
N THR A 270 -13.77 -17.74 -1.40
CA THR A 270 -13.14 -16.47 -0.99
C THR A 270 -13.96 -15.24 -1.35
N VAL A 271 -14.71 -15.26 -2.46
CA VAL A 271 -15.61 -14.18 -2.87
C VAL A 271 -16.84 -14.12 -1.96
N ASP A 272 -17.37 -15.27 -1.53
CA ASP A 272 -18.48 -15.32 -0.56
C ASP A 272 -18.03 -14.78 0.81
N ALA A 273 -16.87 -15.21 1.31
CA ALA A 273 -16.28 -14.70 2.57
C ALA A 273 -15.91 -13.21 2.52
N TYR A 274 -15.58 -12.69 1.33
CA TYR A 274 -15.39 -11.27 1.07
C TYR A 274 -16.72 -10.49 1.09
N ASN A 275 -17.75 -10.99 0.42
CA ASN A 275 -19.07 -10.36 0.40
C ASN A 275 -19.71 -10.33 1.81
N GLU A 276 -19.55 -11.39 2.61
CA GLU A 276 -19.92 -11.39 4.02
C GLU A 276 -19.16 -10.31 4.81
N ALA A 277 -17.84 -10.23 4.59
CA ALA A 277 -17.00 -9.21 5.22
C ALA A 277 -17.44 -7.77 4.92
N LEU A 278 -17.77 -7.45 3.66
CA LEU A 278 -18.25 -6.11 3.26
C LEU A 278 -19.51 -5.69 4.03
N ASN A 279 -20.39 -6.65 4.30
CA ASN A 279 -21.64 -6.43 5.04
C ASN A 279 -21.44 -6.46 6.58
N SER A 280 -20.29 -6.93 7.07
CA SER A 280 -20.01 -7.07 8.51
C SER A 280 -19.63 -5.77 9.23
N ILE A 281 -19.16 -4.75 8.50
CA ILE A 281 -18.72 -3.48 9.11
C ILE A 281 -19.89 -2.47 9.11
N PRO A 282 -20.34 -1.99 10.29
CA PRO A 282 -21.41 -1.02 10.37
C PRO A 282 -20.97 0.33 9.78
N PHE A 283 -21.88 0.98 9.07
CA PHE A 283 -21.80 2.40 8.73
C PHE A 283 -22.82 3.17 9.60
N GLY A 284 -22.47 4.39 10.00
CA GLY A 284 -23.30 5.19 10.90
C GLY A 284 -24.56 5.74 10.24
N GLU A 285 -25.47 6.27 11.05
CA GLU A 285 -26.55 7.11 10.52
C GLU A 285 -25.96 8.34 9.82
N VAL A 286 -26.43 8.61 8.61
CA VAL A 286 -25.98 9.75 7.80
C VAL A 286 -26.65 11.01 8.35
N PRO A 287 -25.90 12.11 8.63
CA PRO A 287 -26.52 13.34 9.12
C PRO A 287 -27.51 13.92 8.10
N PRO A 288 -28.63 14.53 8.54
CA PRO A 288 -29.53 15.22 7.64
C PRO A 288 -28.83 16.30 6.81
N GLY A 289 -29.01 16.27 5.49
CA GLY A 289 -28.33 17.14 4.52
C GLY A 289 -27.07 16.54 3.88
N TYR A 290 -26.71 15.29 4.19
CA TYR A 290 -25.53 14.58 3.66
C TYR A 290 -25.90 13.24 2.98
N GLU A 291 -27.19 12.99 2.76
CA GLU A 291 -27.74 11.75 2.20
C GLU A 291 -27.22 11.44 0.79
N ASP A 292 -26.91 12.47 0.01
CA ASP A 292 -26.34 12.39 -1.34
C ASP A 292 -24.85 11.99 -1.36
N ILE A 293 -24.17 12.00 -0.21
CA ILE A 293 -22.75 11.62 -0.11
C ILE A 293 -22.61 10.10 -0.01
N SER A 294 -22.39 9.45 -1.16
CA SER A 294 -22.22 7.99 -1.29
C SER A 294 -21.04 7.38 -0.49
N THR A 295 -20.07 8.18 -0.04
CA THR A 295 -19.01 7.69 0.87
C THR A 295 -19.48 7.59 2.33
N LEU A 296 -20.48 8.39 2.72
CA LEU A 296 -21.13 8.33 4.02
C LEU A 296 -22.28 7.30 4.02
N ASN A 297 -22.94 7.12 2.87
CA ASN A 297 -24.13 6.30 2.71
C ASN A 297 -23.98 5.20 1.64
N GLY A 298 -24.18 3.94 2.03
CA GLY A 298 -24.35 2.82 1.08
C GLY A 298 -23.22 1.77 1.08
N PRO A 299 -23.36 0.72 0.23
CA PRO A 299 -22.42 -0.40 0.18
C PRO A 299 -21.06 0.03 -0.41
N LEU A 300 -19.99 -0.62 0.07
CA LEU A 300 -18.67 -0.48 -0.53
C LEU A 300 -18.63 -1.16 -1.90
N VAL A 301 -18.12 -0.46 -2.91
CA VAL A 301 -17.95 -0.98 -4.28
C VAL A 301 -16.49 -0.82 -4.68
N HIS A 302 -15.66 -1.78 -4.24
CA HIS A 302 -14.25 -1.82 -4.58
C HIS A 302 -14.05 -2.20 -6.04
N LYS A 303 -13.26 -1.41 -6.76
CA LYS A 303 -12.97 -1.58 -8.20
C LYS A 303 -11.51 -1.98 -8.43
N THR A 304 -10.66 -1.88 -7.41
CA THR A 304 -9.21 -2.03 -7.49
C THR A 304 -8.66 -2.84 -6.32
N PHE A 305 -7.43 -3.36 -6.43
CA PHE A 305 -6.77 -4.00 -5.29
C PHE A 305 -6.55 -3.02 -4.14
N LEU A 306 -6.31 -1.74 -4.44
CA LEU A 306 -6.13 -0.71 -3.43
C LEU A 306 -7.39 -0.55 -2.56
N ASP A 307 -8.58 -0.42 -3.17
CA ASP A 307 -9.85 -0.30 -2.45
C ASP A 307 -10.03 -1.46 -1.46
N GLU A 308 -9.82 -2.71 -1.92
CA GLU A 308 -9.97 -3.89 -1.07
C GLU A 308 -8.87 -3.98 0.02
N ILE A 309 -7.62 -3.62 -0.28
CA ILE A 309 -6.53 -3.62 0.71
C ILE A 309 -6.79 -2.56 1.81
N VAL A 310 -7.34 -1.40 1.45
CA VAL A 310 -7.73 -0.37 2.43
C VAL A 310 -8.90 -0.87 3.29
N PHE A 311 -9.89 -1.53 2.69
CA PHE A 311 -10.95 -2.21 3.44
C PHE A 311 -10.40 -3.22 4.45
N TRP A 312 -9.48 -4.11 4.05
CA TRP A 312 -8.84 -5.05 4.99
C TRP A 312 -8.03 -4.34 6.07
N THR A 313 -7.39 -3.20 5.75
CA THR A 313 -6.70 -2.36 6.74
C THR A 313 -7.67 -1.85 7.80
N VAL A 314 -8.88 -1.42 7.41
CA VAL A 314 -9.91 -0.98 8.36
C VAL A 314 -10.49 -2.17 9.14
N LYS A 315 -10.90 -3.25 8.45
CA LYS A 315 -11.53 -4.44 9.06
C LYS A 315 -10.64 -5.13 10.08
N PHE A 316 -9.32 -5.14 9.86
CA PHE A 316 -8.33 -5.75 10.74
C PHE A 316 -7.70 -4.75 11.74
N GLU A 317 -8.39 -3.63 12.02
CA GLU A 317 -7.97 -2.62 13.01
C GLU A 317 -6.55 -2.09 12.80
N PHE A 318 -6.21 -1.79 11.54
CA PHE A 318 -4.97 -1.17 11.09
C PHE A 318 -3.69 -2.00 11.41
N PRO A 319 -3.50 -3.17 10.76
CA PRO A 319 -2.29 -3.98 10.94
C PRO A 319 -1.02 -3.23 10.57
N GLN A 320 -0.04 -3.19 11.48
CA GLN A 320 1.10 -2.25 11.37
C GLN A 320 1.94 -2.43 10.10
N LYS A 321 2.23 -3.67 9.66
CA LYS A 321 2.97 -3.92 8.42
C LYS A 321 2.19 -3.51 7.17
N LEU A 322 0.86 -3.61 7.20
CA LEU A 322 -0.01 -3.21 6.09
C LEU A 322 -0.12 -1.69 5.98
N VAL A 323 -0.34 -1.01 7.12
CA VAL A 323 -0.27 0.46 7.20
C VAL A 323 1.10 0.97 6.73
N CYS A 324 2.19 0.34 7.14
CA CYS A 324 3.54 0.71 6.69
C CYS A 324 3.70 0.53 5.17
N LEU A 325 3.16 -0.53 4.57
CA LEU A 325 3.16 -0.70 3.12
C LEU A 325 2.38 0.42 2.41
N LEU A 326 1.15 0.70 2.85
CA LEU A 326 0.29 1.72 2.25
C LEU A 326 0.92 3.13 2.33
N LEU A 327 1.58 3.45 3.44
CA LEU A 327 2.22 4.76 3.62
C LEU A 327 3.56 4.88 2.87
N ASN A 328 4.35 3.80 2.73
CA ASN A 328 5.60 3.82 1.94
C ASN A 328 5.38 4.04 0.44
N MET A 329 4.13 3.95 -0.04
CA MET A 329 3.75 4.19 -1.43
C MET A 329 3.38 5.65 -1.72
N LEU A 330 3.13 6.49 -0.70
CA LEU A 330 2.74 7.90 -0.85
C LEU A 330 3.64 8.77 -1.75
N PRO A 331 4.96 8.53 -1.91
CA PRO A 331 5.77 9.31 -2.86
C PRO A 331 5.45 9.11 -4.35
N ASP A 332 4.48 8.25 -4.69
CA ASP A 332 3.91 8.12 -6.03
C ASP A 332 2.52 8.79 -6.05
N THR A 333 2.38 9.89 -6.80
CA THR A 333 1.23 10.81 -6.68
C THR A 333 -0.07 10.23 -7.23
N GLU A 334 0.00 9.32 -8.21
CA GLU A 334 -1.19 8.60 -8.71
C GLU A 334 -1.71 7.64 -7.63
N TYR A 335 -0.79 6.98 -6.90
CA TYR A 335 -1.16 6.17 -5.74
C TYR A 335 -1.70 7.00 -4.57
N GLU A 336 -1.07 8.12 -4.22
CA GLU A 336 -1.48 9.00 -3.11
C GLU A 336 -2.96 9.41 -3.25
N ASP A 337 -3.32 9.91 -4.43
CA ASP A 337 -4.67 10.32 -4.81
C ASP A 337 -5.68 9.15 -4.81
N ALA A 338 -5.28 7.97 -5.31
CA ALA A 338 -6.11 6.77 -5.26
C ALA A 338 -6.32 6.25 -3.82
N PHE A 339 -5.28 6.29 -2.98
CA PHE A 339 -5.34 5.86 -1.58
C PHE A 339 -6.20 6.82 -0.75
N ALA A 340 -6.10 8.13 -1.00
CA ALA A 340 -6.96 9.14 -0.40
C ALA A 340 -8.45 8.86 -0.68
N ARG A 341 -8.82 8.60 -1.94
CA ARG A 341 -10.20 8.21 -2.30
C ARG A 341 -10.65 6.94 -1.61
N ALA A 342 -9.85 5.87 -1.66
CA ALA A 342 -10.18 4.60 -1.04
C ALA A 342 -10.37 4.75 0.49
N PHE A 343 -9.46 5.44 1.17
CA PHE A 343 -9.53 5.65 2.61
C PHE A 343 -10.75 6.48 3.03
N VAL A 344 -11.12 7.50 2.25
CA VAL A 344 -12.30 8.35 2.49
C VAL A 344 -13.61 7.55 2.46
N GLN A 345 -13.73 6.49 1.64
CA GLN A 345 -14.92 5.61 1.61
C GLN A 345 -15.18 4.86 2.94
N HIS A 346 -14.19 4.80 3.83
CA HIS A 346 -14.32 4.12 5.12
C HIS A 346 -14.51 5.08 6.31
N TYR A 347 -14.52 6.41 6.12
CA TYR A 347 -14.61 7.36 7.25
C TYR A 347 -15.82 7.16 8.16
N SER A 348 -17.01 6.94 7.58
CA SER A 348 -18.24 6.65 8.33
C SER A 348 -18.12 5.37 9.16
N ARG A 349 -17.49 4.34 8.60
CA ARG A 349 -17.26 3.02 9.22
C ARG A 349 -16.21 3.10 10.33
N ILE A 350 -15.07 3.74 10.06
CA ILE A 350 -14.01 4.01 11.05
C ILE A 350 -14.59 4.79 12.25
N SER A 351 -15.47 5.77 12.01
CA SER A 351 -16.12 6.54 13.08
C SER A 351 -16.97 5.66 14.00
N VAL A 352 -17.73 4.70 13.45
CA VAL A 352 -18.50 3.74 14.26
C VAL A 352 -17.59 2.75 14.98
N MET A 353 -16.54 2.26 14.32
CA MET A 353 -15.55 1.35 14.92
C MET A 353 -14.83 2.00 16.10
N LEU A 354 -14.42 3.27 16.01
CA LEU A 354 -13.77 4.01 17.09
C LEU A 354 -14.67 4.16 18.33
N VAL A 355 -15.99 4.30 18.14
CA VAL A 355 -16.97 4.36 19.24
C VAL A 355 -17.25 2.97 19.82
N SER A 356 -17.16 1.92 19.01
CA SER A 356 -17.52 0.54 19.39
C SER A 356 -16.34 -0.29 19.93
N SER A 357 -15.11 0.15 19.70
CA SER A 357 -13.90 -0.58 20.08
C SER A 357 -13.62 -0.52 21.59
N GLY A 358 -13.19 -1.64 22.16
CA GLY A 358 -12.73 -1.73 23.55
C GLY A 358 -11.35 -1.12 23.80
N ASP A 359 -10.59 -0.81 22.74
CA ASP A 359 -9.28 -0.13 22.78
C ASP A 359 -9.28 1.05 21.79
N SER A 360 -10.22 1.97 22.02
CA SER A 360 -10.45 3.13 21.17
C SER A 360 -9.27 4.10 21.12
N GLU A 361 -8.43 4.15 22.16
CA GLU A 361 -7.20 4.96 22.18
C GLU A 361 -6.15 4.40 21.19
N THR A 362 -5.85 3.10 21.25
CA THR A 362 -4.89 2.49 20.32
C THR A 362 -5.40 2.53 18.89
N LEU A 363 -6.69 2.25 18.66
CA LEU A 363 -7.30 2.35 17.33
C LEU A 363 -7.30 3.79 16.80
N SER A 364 -7.64 4.78 17.64
CA SER A 364 -7.60 6.21 17.26
C SER A 364 -6.18 6.64 16.86
N ASN A 365 -5.16 6.26 17.63
CA ASN A 365 -3.76 6.57 17.28
C ASN A 365 -3.35 5.97 15.92
N ARG A 366 -3.80 4.76 15.58
CA ARG A 366 -3.54 4.14 14.26
C ARG A 366 -4.26 4.86 13.12
N VAL A 367 -5.54 5.21 13.31
CA VAL A 367 -6.32 6.00 12.34
C VAL A 367 -5.67 7.35 12.09
N VAL A 368 -5.35 8.09 13.16
CA VAL A 368 -4.71 9.42 13.09
C VAL A 368 -3.35 9.34 12.39
N HIS A 369 -2.55 8.29 12.63
CA HIS A 369 -1.28 8.10 11.92
C HIS A 369 -1.46 7.98 10.40
N VAL A 370 -2.50 7.28 9.91
CA VAL A 370 -2.81 7.23 8.47
C VAL A 370 -3.33 8.57 7.98
N SER A 371 -4.35 9.15 8.65
CA SER A 371 -4.97 10.42 8.24
C SER A 371 -3.96 11.56 8.14
N VAL A 372 -3.07 11.73 9.11
CA VAL A 372 -2.08 12.84 9.11
C VAL A 372 -1.04 12.70 8.00
N GLN A 373 -0.70 11.47 7.60
CA GLN A 373 0.26 11.23 6.51
C GLN A 373 -0.39 11.36 5.13
N LEU A 374 -1.68 11.04 5.02
CA LEU A 374 -2.44 11.11 3.77
C LEU A 374 -2.97 12.53 3.51
N PHE A 375 -3.32 13.29 4.55
CA PHE A 375 -4.03 14.56 4.41
C PHE A 375 -3.17 15.76 4.83
N SER A 376 -2.35 16.20 3.88
CA SER A 376 -1.74 17.53 3.88
C SER A 376 -2.75 18.62 3.47
N ASP A 377 -2.45 19.89 3.76
CA ASP A 377 -3.31 21.04 3.46
C ASP A 377 -3.76 21.10 1.99
N GLN A 378 -2.91 20.62 1.07
CA GLN A 378 -3.20 20.59 -0.37
C GLN A 378 -4.26 19.54 -0.73
N LEU A 379 -4.25 18.37 -0.08
CA LEU A 379 -5.15 17.26 -0.43
C LEU A 379 -6.52 17.38 0.27
N ALA A 380 -6.57 18.07 1.41
CA ALA A 380 -7.82 18.41 2.10
C ALA A 380 -8.86 19.07 1.16
N MET A 381 -8.42 19.99 0.30
CA MET A 381 -9.28 20.65 -0.69
C MET A 381 -9.79 19.69 -1.76
N THR A 382 -8.96 18.76 -2.23
CA THR A 382 -9.35 17.72 -3.20
C THR A 382 -10.37 16.75 -2.60
N ILE A 383 -10.26 16.45 -1.31
CA ILE A 383 -11.21 15.55 -0.63
C ILE A 383 -12.56 16.21 -0.41
N GLN A 384 -12.60 17.52 -0.11
CA GLN A 384 -13.85 18.28 -0.11
C GLN A 384 -14.58 18.22 -1.47
N SER A 385 -13.85 18.15 -2.60
CA SER A 385 -14.47 17.99 -3.92
C SER A 385 -14.94 16.55 -4.17
N TYR A 386 -14.13 15.52 -3.82
CA TYR A 386 -14.52 14.11 -3.95
C TYR A 386 -15.72 13.73 -3.08
N LEU A 387 -15.82 14.26 -1.86
CA LEU A 387 -16.97 14.06 -0.98
C LEU A 387 -18.28 14.63 -1.56
N ARG A 388 -18.22 15.49 -2.58
CA ARG A 388 -19.42 16.03 -3.26
C ARG A 388 -19.64 15.52 -4.69
N ASN A 389 -18.65 14.92 -5.34
CA ASN A 389 -18.80 14.33 -6.68
C ASN A 389 -17.87 13.12 -6.89
N PRO A 390 -18.36 11.88 -6.71
CA PRO A 390 -17.58 10.66 -6.91
C PRO A 390 -17.13 10.40 -8.36
N ASP A 391 -17.85 10.95 -9.36
CA ASP A 391 -17.70 10.58 -10.78
C ASP A 391 -17.07 11.69 -11.67
N MET A 392 -16.61 12.81 -11.09
CA MET A 392 -16.05 13.93 -11.86
C MET A 392 -14.59 13.69 -12.30
N VAL A 393 -14.42 13.24 -13.55
CA VAL A 393 -13.11 13.21 -14.23
C VAL A 393 -12.80 14.58 -14.86
N GLY A 394 -11.80 15.27 -14.30
CA GLY A 394 -10.93 16.15 -15.08
C GLY A 394 -11.35 17.60 -15.37
N THR A 395 -12.13 18.27 -14.51
CA THR A 395 -12.36 19.72 -14.62
C THR A 395 -12.19 20.50 -13.31
N ASP A 396 -11.61 21.69 -13.45
CA ASP A 396 -11.12 22.65 -12.43
C ASP A 396 -12.18 23.07 -11.37
N PRO A 397 -11.94 22.86 -10.06
CA PRO A 397 -12.90 23.14 -9.00
C PRO A 397 -12.76 24.56 -8.41
N LEU A 398 -13.07 25.60 -9.19
CA LEU A 398 -13.22 26.97 -8.68
C LEU A 398 -14.69 27.37 -8.59
N SER A 399 -15.30 27.09 -7.42
CA SER A 399 -16.39 27.82 -6.73
C SER A 399 -17.35 26.87 -5.99
N GLY A 400 -17.70 27.24 -4.74
CA GLY A 400 -18.70 26.54 -3.93
C GLY A 400 -18.12 25.79 -2.73
N PHE A 401 -17.84 26.50 -1.64
CA PHE A 401 -17.60 25.88 -0.34
C PHE A 401 -18.92 25.40 0.28
N THR A 402 -18.91 24.19 0.83
CA THR A 402 -19.97 23.63 1.67
C THR A 402 -19.28 22.69 2.64
N GLU A 403 -19.44 23.01 3.89
CA GLU A 403 -18.78 22.42 5.06
C GLU A 403 -19.39 21.05 5.38
N ILE A 404 -18.60 20.11 5.91
CA ILE A 404 -19.07 18.77 6.31
C ILE A 404 -18.93 18.62 7.83
N PRO A 405 -20.00 18.80 8.62
CA PRO A 405 -19.95 18.82 10.08
C PRO A 405 -19.49 17.49 10.69
N CYS A 406 -18.83 17.61 11.84
CA CYS A 406 -18.47 16.47 12.67
C CYS A 406 -19.72 15.70 13.15
N LEU A 407 -19.74 14.39 12.91
CA LEU A 407 -20.74 13.47 13.48
C LEU A 407 -20.66 13.45 15.02
N TYR A 408 -21.82 13.57 15.67
CA TYR A 408 -22.10 13.57 17.12
C TYR A 408 -21.84 14.86 17.94
N SER A 409 -22.94 15.57 18.24
CA SER A 409 -23.34 15.87 19.63
C SER A 409 -24.22 14.71 20.14
N GLU A 410 -24.35 14.39 21.43
CA GLU A 410 -24.18 15.18 22.66
C GLU A 410 -23.43 14.40 23.77
N ASN A 411 -22.83 15.14 24.73
CA ASN A 411 -22.41 14.73 26.08
C ASN A 411 -21.94 13.28 26.35
N ILE A 412 -20.62 13.08 26.37
CA ILE A 412 -19.86 12.42 27.45
C ILE A 412 -18.42 12.96 27.39
N ASP A 413 -17.85 13.35 28.52
CA ASP A 413 -16.47 13.85 28.62
C ASP A 413 -15.44 12.76 28.27
N ASN A 414 -14.78 12.91 27.12
CA ASN A 414 -13.41 12.49 26.80
C ASN A 414 -13.12 12.68 25.28
N ARG A 415 -13.30 13.90 24.74
CA ARG A 415 -13.06 14.20 23.30
C ARG A 415 -12.33 15.53 23.05
N HIS A 416 -11.08 15.63 23.48
CA HIS A 416 -10.18 16.72 23.07
C HIS A 416 -8.97 16.17 22.27
N THR A 417 -9.19 15.91 20.98
CA THR A 417 -8.13 15.71 19.95
C THR A 417 -8.73 15.53 18.54
N LEU A 418 -9.85 14.82 18.42
CA LEU A 418 -10.50 14.55 17.12
C LEU A 418 -11.31 15.73 16.55
N ARG A 419 -11.89 16.59 17.40
CA ARG A 419 -12.70 17.75 16.96
C ARG A 419 -11.90 18.75 16.13
N ASP A 420 -10.74 19.18 16.62
CA ASP A 420 -9.87 20.18 15.98
C ASP A 420 -9.54 19.85 14.51
N TRP A 421 -9.41 18.57 14.13
CA TRP A 421 -9.11 18.21 12.74
C TRP A 421 -10.34 18.22 11.83
N CYS A 422 -11.50 17.76 12.30
CA CYS A 422 -12.75 17.94 11.56
C CYS A 422 -13.06 19.43 11.41
N ASP A 423 -12.94 20.23 12.47
CA ASP A 423 -13.26 21.66 12.43
C ASP A 423 -12.27 22.44 11.54
N ARG A 424 -10.96 22.10 11.51
CA ARG A 424 -9.97 22.72 10.60
C ARG A 424 -10.06 22.27 9.14
N LEU A 425 -10.48 21.03 8.88
CA LEU A 425 -10.77 20.54 7.51
C LEU A 425 -12.02 21.19 6.91
N VAL A 426 -12.76 21.95 7.70
CA VAL A 426 -14.08 22.50 7.37
C VAL A 426 -14.05 24.03 7.39
N PHE A 427 -13.58 24.64 8.47
CA PHE A 427 -13.47 26.09 8.64
C PHE A 427 -12.03 26.57 8.47
N ASN A 428 -11.67 27.05 7.29
CA ASN A 428 -10.39 27.73 7.07
C ASN A 428 -10.61 29.13 6.47
N ASN A 429 -10.85 30.10 7.36
CA ASN A 429 -10.84 31.54 7.09
C ASN A 429 -10.52 32.26 8.41
N GLU A 430 -9.23 32.42 8.75
CA GLU A 430 -8.62 33.59 9.41
C GLU A 430 -7.09 33.38 9.54
N PRO A 431 -6.27 34.44 9.39
CA PRO A 431 -4.83 34.35 9.58
C PRO A 431 -4.46 34.40 11.07
N LEU A 432 -3.70 33.42 11.56
CA LEU A 432 -3.26 33.34 12.96
C LEU A 432 -2.35 34.51 13.35
N ALA A 433 -2.89 35.44 14.12
CA ALA A 433 -2.11 36.23 15.07
C ALA A 433 -1.76 35.35 16.28
N LEU A 434 -0.46 35.15 16.53
CA LEU A 434 0.05 34.44 17.70
C LEU A 434 0.19 35.42 18.87
N ASP A 435 -0.61 35.23 19.92
CA ASP A 435 -0.34 35.79 21.25
C ASP A 435 0.00 34.66 22.24
N LEU A 436 1.30 34.55 22.52
CA LEU A 436 2.01 33.88 23.64
C LEU A 436 1.86 32.34 23.79
#